data_AF-A0A136JP06-F1
#
_entry.id   AF-A0A136JP06-F1
#
_cell.length_a   1.000
_cell.length_b   1.000
_cell.length_c   1.000
_cell.angle_alpha   90.00
_cell.angle_beta   90.00
_cell.angle_gamma   90.00
#
_symmetry.space_group_name_H-M   'P 1'
#
loop_
_entity.id
_entity.type
_entity.pdbx_description
1 polymer ?
#
loop_
_entity_poly.entity_id
_entity_poly.type
_entity_poly.pdbx_seq_one_letter_code
_entity_poly.pdbx_strand_id
1 'polypeptide(L)'
;MSTPASHQPVVEHFEISLQTPSGEVTTAVAVPTSFVPVASILPLLRGLDEESQRLEQQRLVEGGQAISCRKGCAACCRMLVPVSAPEAFALAEAFERLDLPERTRLQARLDLAAQRLAQAGLLKQLSSLADSQEPLNDEAIEPLNRSYYALRMPCPFLKNEACSIYEHRPAACRELAVTSPATACQDMTSPQVASVPVAVRMSTALSLLWAELTGTIPRLIPLPLAIDWAKRHEAERARRWAGTELFEKALDKVWRYLSQEKVR
;
A
#
# COMPACT_ATOMS: atom_id res chain seq x y z
N MET A 1 -36.11 -19.88 -25.38
CA MET A 1 -35.53 -19.18 -24.22
C MET A 1 -34.09 -19.67 -24.10
N SER A 2 -33.14 -18.92 -24.65
CA SER A 2 -31.73 -19.31 -24.66
C SER A 2 -31.08 -18.81 -23.38
N THR A 3 -30.64 -19.73 -22.53
CA THR A 3 -29.84 -19.45 -21.33
C THR A 3 -28.55 -18.73 -21.77
N PRO A 4 -28.20 -17.57 -21.20
CA PRO A 4 -26.93 -16.94 -21.52
C PRO A 4 -25.82 -17.85 -20.98
N ALA A 5 -24.97 -18.35 -21.87
CA ALA A 5 -23.78 -19.10 -21.50
C ALA A 5 -22.94 -18.22 -20.55
N SER A 6 -22.75 -18.69 -19.32
CA SER A 6 -21.81 -18.08 -18.39
C SER A 6 -20.41 -18.19 -18.97
N HIS A 7 -19.93 -17.12 -19.63
CA HIS A 7 -18.53 -16.99 -20.01
C HIS A 7 -17.72 -16.91 -18.71
N GLN A 8 -17.26 -18.07 -18.22
CA GLN A 8 -16.20 -18.08 -17.23
C GLN A 8 -14.97 -17.44 -17.90
N PRO A 9 -14.39 -16.38 -17.31
CA PRO A 9 -13.19 -15.78 -17.86
C PRO A 9 -12.10 -16.85 -17.91
N VAL A 10 -11.45 -16.97 -19.06
CA VAL A 10 -10.31 -17.87 -19.22
C VAL A 10 -9.19 -17.37 -18.32
N VAL A 11 -8.64 -18.28 -17.52
CA VAL A 11 -7.54 -17.99 -16.58
C VAL A 11 -6.35 -18.88 -16.89
N GLU A 12 -5.16 -18.31 -16.77
CA GLU A 12 -3.89 -19.04 -16.78
C GLU A 12 -3.41 -19.21 -15.34
N HIS A 13 -2.82 -20.37 -15.04
CA HIS A 13 -2.35 -20.70 -13.70
C HIS A 13 -0.84 -20.60 -13.66
N PHE A 14 -0.32 -19.85 -12.69
CA PHE A 14 1.11 -19.65 -12.49
C PHE A 14 1.50 -20.12 -11.10
N GLU A 15 2.64 -20.80 -11.01
CA GLU A 15 3.34 -21.05 -9.76
C GLU A 15 4.42 -19.99 -9.60
N ILE A 16 4.38 -19.26 -8.50
CA ILE A 16 5.33 -18.19 -8.18
C ILE A 16 6.24 -18.69 -7.08
N SER A 17 7.54 -18.51 -7.27
CA SER A 17 8.55 -18.64 -6.23
C SER A 17 9.28 -17.31 -6.06
N LEU A 18 9.30 -16.82 -4.83
CA LEU A 18 9.93 -15.58 -4.43
C LEU A 18 10.99 -15.86 -3.38
N GLN A 19 12.26 -15.63 -3.74
CA GLN A 19 13.40 -15.85 -2.84
C GLN A 19 13.66 -14.60 -2.01
N THR A 20 13.23 -14.61 -0.74
CA THR A 20 13.46 -13.52 0.22
C THR A 20 14.69 -13.82 1.10
N PRO A 21 15.25 -12.84 1.81
CA PRO A 21 16.36 -13.08 2.75
C PRO A 21 16.03 -14.08 3.88
N SER A 22 14.74 -14.19 4.26
CA SER A 22 14.29 -15.08 5.34
C SER A 22 13.70 -16.41 4.87
N GLY A 23 13.69 -16.67 3.56
CA GLY A 23 13.20 -17.92 2.99
C GLY A 23 12.44 -17.74 1.69
N GLU A 24 11.97 -18.87 1.17
CA GLU A 24 11.18 -18.91 -0.05
C GLU A 24 9.69 -18.71 0.26
N VAL A 25 9.05 -17.82 -0.50
CA VAL A 25 7.59 -17.68 -0.55
C VAL A 25 7.10 -18.30 -1.85
N THR A 26 6.23 -19.30 -1.76
CA THR A 26 5.58 -19.91 -2.92
C THR A 26 4.08 -19.68 -2.90
N THR A 27 3.50 -19.41 -4.07
CA THR A 27 2.04 -19.30 -4.19
C THR A 27 1.59 -19.61 -5.61
N ALA A 28 0.41 -20.22 -5.73
CA ALA A 28 -0.25 -20.46 -6.99
C ALA A 28 -1.28 -19.35 -7.24
N VAL A 29 -1.33 -18.82 -8.47
CA VAL A 29 -2.29 -17.77 -8.83
C VAL A 29 -2.96 -18.06 -10.17
N ALA A 30 -4.26 -17.85 -10.21
CA ALA A 30 -5.03 -17.81 -11.44
C ALA A 30 -5.09 -16.36 -11.95
N VAL A 31 -4.55 -16.12 -13.14
CA VAL A 31 -4.48 -14.81 -13.79
C VAL A 31 -5.47 -14.78 -14.95
N PRO A 32 -6.39 -13.82 -15.01
CA PRO A 32 -7.32 -13.69 -16.13
C PRO A 32 -6.57 -13.31 -17.42
N THR A 33 -6.89 -13.97 -18.52
CA THR A 33 -6.34 -13.59 -19.84
C THR A 33 -7.05 -12.38 -20.45
N SER A 34 -8.20 -11.98 -19.87
CA SER A 34 -8.95 -10.79 -20.25
C SER A 34 -8.28 -9.48 -19.82
N PHE A 35 -8.79 -8.37 -20.35
CA PHE A 35 -8.40 -7.03 -19.92
C PHE A 35 -8.96 -6.67 -18.54
N VAL A 36 -8.08 -6.35 -17.59
CA VAL A 36 -8.42 -6.09 -16.18
C VAL A 36 -7.86 -4.74 -15.70
N PRO A 37 -8.45 -4.11 -14.66
CA PRO A 37 -7.83 -2.95 -14.01
C PRO A 37 -6.45 -3.29 -13.45
N VAL A 38 -5.59 -2.28 -13.34
CA VAL A 38 -4.31 -2.43 -12.62
C VAL A 38 -4.52 -2.91 -11.18
N ALA A 39 -5.61 -2.49 -10.53
CA ALA A 39 -5.94 -2.88 -9.16
C ALA A 39 -6.16 -4.41 -9.00
N SER A 40 -6.42 -5.15 -10.07
CA SER A 40 -6.57 -6.61 -10.04
C SER A 40 -5.29 -7.34 -9.63
N ILE A 41 -4.11 -6.72 -9.69
CA ILE A 41 -2.85 -7.32 -9.25
C ILE A 41 -2.65 -7.28 -7.73
N LEU A 42 -3.39 -6.42 -7.02
CA LEU A 42 -3.17 -6.17 -5.60
C LEU A 42 -3.37 -7.39 -4.69
N PRO A 43 -4.39 -8.25 -4.88
CA PRO A 43 -4.55 -9.42 -4.02
C PRO A 43 -3.32 -10.32 -4.03
N LEU A 44 -2.72 -10.53 -5.21
CA LEU A 44 -1.49 -11.31 -5.35
C LEU A 44 -0.33 -10.65 -4.61
N LEU A 45 -0.05 -9.37 -4.90
CA LEU A 45 1.12 -8.72 -4.30
C LEU A 45 0.97 -8.56 -2.78
N ARG A 46 -0.25 -8.38 -2.27
CA ARG A 46 -0.53 -8.40 -0.83
C ARG A 46 -0.31 -9.77 -0.21
N GLY A 47 -0.70 -10.85 -0.88
CA GLY A 47 -0.44 -12.20 -0.40
C GLY A 47 1.07 -12.47 -0.31
N LEU A 48 1.83 -12.08 -1.34
CA LEU A 48 3.29 -12.19 -1.33
C LEU A 48 3.94 -11.33 -0.24
N ASP A 49 3.44 -10.10 -0.03
CA ASP A 49 3.87 -9.21 1.05
C ASP A 49 3.67 -9.84 2.42
N GLU A 50 2.45 -10.32 2.70
CA GLU A 50 2.09 -10.91 3.99
C GLU A 50 2.92 -12.15 4.30
N GLU A 51 3.13 -13.03 3.33
CA GLU A 51 3.97 -14.21 3.51
C GLU A 51 5.44 -13.85 3.70
N SER A 52 5.97 -12.90 2.91
CA SER A 52 7.34 -12.41 3.07
C SER A 52 7.55 -11.79 4.45
N GLN A 53 6.61 -10.95 4.90
CA GLN A 53 6.69 -10.29 6.19
C GLN A 53 6.49 -11.27 7.35
N ARG A 54 5.70 -12.34 7.15
CA ARG A 54 5.55 -13.44 8.11
C ARG A 54 6.87 -14.18 8.30
N LEU A 55 7.61 -14.47 7.23
CA LEU A 55 8.92 -15.11 7.32
C LEU A 55 9.94 -14.25 8.08
N GLU A 56 10.00 -12.95 7.80
CA GLU A 56 10.87 -12.03 8.56
C GLU A 56 10.53 -12.02 10.05
N GLN A 57 9.24 -11.91 10.39
CA GLN A 57 8.82 -11.93 11.80
C GLN A 57 9.14 -13.28 12.47
N GLN A 58 8.93 -14.40 11.79
CA GLN A 58 9.25 -15.73 12.32
C GLN A 58 10.74 -15.88 12.60
N ARG A 59 11.60 -15.49 11.65
CA ARG A 59 13.06 -15.53 11.82
C ARG A 59 13.53 -14.74 13.04
N LEU A 60 12.96 -13.56 13.27
CA LEU A 60 13.31 -12.73 14.44
C LEU A 60 12.80 -13.33 15.75
N VAL A 61 11.60 -13.91 15.76
CA VAL A 61 11.05 -14.60 16.93
C VAL A 61 11.85 -15.84 17.29
N GLU A 62 12.25 -16.64 16.29
CA GLU A 62 13.15 -17.78 16.48
C GLU A 62 14.54 -17.35 16.96
N GLY A 63 14.98 -16.16 16.54
CA GLY A 63 16.17 -15.47 17.07
C GLY A 63 16.02 -14.87 18.47
N GLY A 64 14.90 -15.08 19.16
CA GLY A 64 14.66 -14.66 20.54
C GLY A 64 14.12 -13.23 20.70
N GLN A 65 13.75 -12.56 19.61
CA GLN A 65 13.09 -11.26 19.68
C GLN A 65 11.57 -11.41 19.83
N ALA A 66 10.88 -10.34 20.23
CA ALA A 66 9.43 -10.31 20.32
C ALA A 66 8.87 -9.22 19.41
N ILE A 67 7.81 -9.53 18.66
CA ILE A 67 7.09 -8.53 17.87
C ILE A 67 6.17 -7.72 18.80
N SER A 68 6.37 -6.40 18.87
CA SER A 68 5.56 -5.52 19.71
C SER A 68 4.19 -5.19 19.12
N CYS A 69 4.07 -5.28 17.79
CA CYS A 69 2.88 -4.92 17.04
C CYS A 69 1.73 -5.89 17.29
N ARG A 70 0.54 -5.35 17.56
CA ARG A 70 -0.69 -6.12 17.77
C ARG A 70 -1.91 -5.29 17.38
N LYS A 71 -3.07 -5.93 17.22
CA LYS A 71 -4.34 -5.23 17.03
C LYS A 71 -4.56 -4.22 18.16
N GLY A 72 -4.94 -2.99 17.81
CA GLY A 72 -5.07 -1.87 18.75
C GLY A 72 -3.79 -1.04 18.93
N CYS A 73 -2.64 -1.49 18.42
CA CYS A 73 -1.49 -0.61 18.24
C CYS A 73 -1.70 0.26 16.99
N ALA A 74 -1.52 1.58 17.15
CA ALA A 74 -1.80 2.55 16.10
C ALA A 74 -0.81 3.74 16.11
N ALA A 75 0.41 3.51 16.61
CA ALA A 75 1.49 4.48 16.53
C ALA A 75 1.79 4.86 15.06
N CYS A 76 1.90 3.85 14.19
CA CYS A 76 2.12 4.05 12.76
C CYS A 76 0.94 4.71 12.03
N CYS A 77 -0.28 4.57 12.57
CA CYS A 77 -1.49 5.18 12.01
C CYS A 77 -1.54 6.71 12.19
N ARG A 78 -0.46 7.32 12.66
CA ARG A 78 -0.25 8.76 12.78
C ARG A 78 0.93 9.25 11.92
N MET A 79 1.51 8.38 11.10
CA MET A 79 2.57 8.69 10.15
C MET A 79 2.00 9.01 8.75
N LEU A 80 2.79 9.69 7.93
CA LEU A 80 2.46 9.90 6.52
C LEU A 80 2.71 8.58 5.77
N VAL A 81 1.63 7.90 5.41
CA VAL A 81 1.72 6.67 4.62
C VAL A 81 1.59 7.01 3.14
N PRO A 82 2.63 6.76 2.33
CA PRO A 82 2.51 6.82 0.88
C PRO A 82 1.78 5.59 0.33
N VAL A 83 0.96 5.78 -0.70
CA VAL A 83 0.37 4.69 -1.47
C VAL A 83 0.63 4.88 -2.96
N SER A 84 0.67 3.76 -3.68
CA SER A 84 0.74 3.75 -5.14
C SER A 84 -0.61 4.09 -5.79
N ALA A 85 -0.60 4.47 -7.07
CA ALA A 85 -1.84 4.71 -7.82
C ALA A 85 -2.77 3.48 -7.85
N PRO A 86 -2.28 2.24 -8.11
CA PRO A 86 -3.11 1.04 -8.01
C PRO A 86 -3.77 0.87 -6.64
N GLU A 87 -3.04 1.13 -5.54
CA GLU A 87 -3.61 1.07 -4.19
C GLU A 87 -4.66 2.15 -3.95
N ALA A 88 -4.43 3.39 -4.40
CA ALA A 88 -5.41 4.47 -4.30
C ALA A 88 -6.71 4.13 -5.04
N PHE A 89 -6.60 3.55 -6.24
CA PHE A 89 -7.76 3.08 -7.00
C PHE A 89 -8.53 1.99 -6.28
N ALA A 90 -7.84 1.01 -5.69
CA ALA A 90 -8.49 -0.05 -4.92
C ALA A 90 -9.13 0.46 -3.63
N LEU A 91 -8.54 1.47 -2.99
CA LEU A 91 -9.15 2.15 -1.83
C LEU A 91 -10.44 2.87 -2.22
N ALA A 92 -10.47 3.53 -3.39
CA ALA A 92 -11.68 4.15 -3.91
C ALA A 92 -12.77 3.09 -4.24
N GLU A 93 -12.40 1.98 -4.86
CA GLU A 93 -13.32 0.85 -5.07
C GLU A 93 -13.89 0.30 -3.76
N ALA A 94 -13.04 0.11 -2.75
CA ALA A 94 -13.47 -0.36 -1.44
C ALA A 94 -14.42 0.64 -0.77
N PHE A 95 -14.12 1.93 -0.86
CA PHE A 95 -14.97 3.01 -0.36
C PHE A 95 -16.35 3.05 -1.03
N GLU A 96 -16.39 2.86 -2.35
CA GLU A 96 -17.62 2.81 -3.15
C GLU A 96 -18.48 1.58 -2.88
N ARG A 97 -17.91 0.50 -2.34
CA ARG A 97 -18.63 -0.72 -1.94
C ARG A 97 -19.21 -0.68 -0.53
N LEU A 98 -18.78 0.27 0.31
CA LEU A 98 -19.35 0.45 1.65
C LEU A 98 -20.84 0.77 1.57
N ASP A 99 -21.61 0.37 2.58
CA ASP A 99 -22.99 0.85 2.71
C ASP A 99 -23.04 2.38 2.92
N LEU A 100 -24.20 2.98 2.69
CA LEU A 100 -24.34 4.44 2.78
C LEU A 100 -23.95 4.98 4.17
N PRO A 101 -24.41 4.41 5.30
CA PRO A 101 -23.99 4.86 6.63
C PRO A 101 -22.48 4.81 6.89
N GLU A 102 -21.80 3.72 6.53
CA GLU A 102 -20.35 3.56 6.71
C GLU A 102 -19.57 4.49 5.79
N ARG A 103 -20.02 4.63 4.55
CA ARG A 103 -19.42 5.55 3.57
C ARG A 103 -19.51 6.98 4.05
N THR A 104 -20.67 7.44 4.54
CA THR A 104 -20.84 8.79 5.09
C THR A 104 -19.92 9.04 6.29
N ARG A 105 -19.79 8.07 7.20
CA ARG A 105 -18.89 8.19 8.36
C ARG A 105 -17.42 8.24 7.95
N LEU A 106 -17.02 7.45 6.95
CA LEU A 106 -15.65 7.48 6.43
C LEU A 106 -15.38 8.79 5.66
N GLN A 107 -16.32 9.27 4.85
CA GLN A 107 -16.20 10.57 4.18
C GLN A 107 -16.01 11.69 5.20
N ALA A 108 -16.82 11.74 6.26
CA ALA A 108 -16.66 12.75 7.31
C ALA A 108 -15.28 12.72 8.00
N ARG A 109 -14.69 11.52 8.19
CA ARG A 109 -13.32 11.37 8.71
C ARG A 109 -12.26 11.87 7.72
N LEU A 110 -12.45 11.62 6.42
CA LEU A 110 -11.57 12.12 5.35
C LEU A 110 -11.65 13.65 5.27
N ASP A 111 -12.86 14.23 5.31
CA ASP A 111 -13.08 15.67 5.29
C ASP A 111 -12.42 16.36 6.48
N LEU A 112 -12.57 15.80 7.69
CA LEU A 112 -11.91 16.30 8.90
C LEU A 112 -10.38 16.24 8.78
N ALA A 113 -9.84 15.18 8.19
CA ALA A 113 -8.41 15.05 7.95
C ALA A 113 -7.91 16.11 6.96
N ALA A 114 -8.62 16.33 5.85
CA ALA A 114 -8.30 17.38 4.89
C ALA A 114 -8.33 18.78 5.52
N GLN A 115 -9.33 19.06 6.37
CA GLN A 115 -9.42 20.32 7.13
C GLN A 115 -8.23 20.52 8.07
N ARG A 116 -7.83 19.49 8.82
CA ARG A 116 -6.65 19.54 9.69
C ARG A 116 -5.36 19.79 8.90
N LEU A 117 -5.19 19.11 7.77
CA LEU A 117 -4.05 19.33 6.88
C LEU A 117 -4.05 20.74 6.29
N ALA A 118 -5.22 21.31 5.97
CA ALA A 118 -5.34 22.68 5.47
C ALA A 118 -4.96 23.71 6.54
N GLN A 119 -5.48 23.55 7.77
CA GLN A 119 -5.15 24.42 8.90
C GLN A 119 -3.66 24.39 9.25
N ALA A 120 -3.01 23.24 9.07
CA ALA A 120 -1.57 23.08 9.24
C ALA A 120 -0.73 23.58 8.04
N GLY A 121 -1.36 24.07 6.97
CA GLY A 121 -0.65 24.52 5.75
C GLY A 121 -0.03 23.39 4.91
N LEU A 122 -0.38 22.12 5.19
CA LEU A 122 0.20 20.95 4.52
C LEU A 122 -0.62 20.46 3.33
N LEU A 123 -1.93 20.71 3.30
CA LEU A 123 -2.82 20.13 2.29
C LEU A 123 -2.34 20.41 0.86
N LYS A 124 -2.02 21.67 0.54
CA LYS A 124 -1.57 22.05 -0.81
C LYS A 124 -0.27 21.34 -1.22
N GLN A 125 0.68 21.23 -0.29
CA GLN A 125 1.97 20.56 -0.55
C GLN A 125 1.77 19.07 -0.79
N LEU A 126 0.94 18.41 0.03
CA LEU A 126 0.60 16.99 -0.11
C LEU A 126 -0.20 16.69 -1.38
N SER A 127 -1.12 17.57 -1.77
CA SER A 127 -1.81 17.46 -3.06
C SER A 127 -0.85 17.61 -4.24
N SER A 128 0.08 18.57 -4.17
CA SER A 128 1.12 18.76 -5.19
C SER A 128 2.04 17.55 -5.29
N LEU A 129 2.39 16.92 -4.16
CA LEU A 129 3.18 15.69 -4.12
C LEU A 129 2.44 14.54 -4.84
N ALA A 130 1.15 14.36 -4.57
CA ALA A 130 0.32 13.33 -5.16
C ALA A 130 0.15 13.47 -6.69
N ASP A 131 0.14 14.72 -7.17
CA ASP A 131 -0.05 15.07 -8.57
C ASP A 131 1.29 15.30 -9.31
N SER A 132 2.43 15.17 -8.62
CA SER A 132 3.77 15.41 -9.18
C SER A 132 4.08 14.47 -10.35
N GLN A 133 4.72 15.03 -11.38
CA GLN A 133 5.30 14.30 -12.50
C GLN A 133 6.83 14.40 -12.53
N GLU A 134 7.43 14.93 -11.47
CA GLU A 134 8.88 15.05 -11.29
C GLU A 134 9.42 13.96 -10.34
N PRO A 135 10.60 13.38 -10.64
CA PRO A 135 11.23 12.41 -9.76
C PRO A 135 11.35 12.94 -8.34
N LEU A 136 10.88 12.15 -7.38
CA LEU A 136 10.92 12.52 -5.98
C LEU A 136 12.28 12.15 -5.39
N ASN A 137 12.82 13.05 -4.57
CA ASN A 137 13.98 12.82 -3.72
C ASN A 137 13.51 12.69 -2.27
N ASP A 138 13.95 11.65 -1.56
CA ASP A 138 13.60 11.42 -0.15
C ASP A 138 13.97 12.64 0.72
N GLU A 139 15.13 13.26 0.48
CA GLU A 139 15.56 14.46 1.22
C GLU A 139 14.61 15.65 1.00
N ALA A 140 14.01 15.74 -0.19
CA ALA A 140 13.07 16.82 -0.51
C ALA A 140 11.70 16.62 0.16
N ILE A 141 11.31 15.37 0.43
CA ILE A 141 10.03 15.03 1.07
C ILE A 141 10.14 15.07 2.60
N GLU A 142 11.34 14.85 3.16
CA GLU A 142 11.55 14.71 4.59
C GLU A 142 10.98 15.85 5.46
N PRO A 143 11.13 17.16 5.09
CA PRO A 143 10.49 18.24 5.84
C PRO A 143 8.96 18.12 5.90
N LEU A 144 8.34 17.66 4.81
CA LEU A 144 6.90 17.44 4.73
C LEU A 144 6.47 16.22 5.57
N ASN A 145 7.24 15.13 5.53
CA ASN A 145 7.03 13.96 6.39
C ASN A 145 7.06 14.33 7.87
N ARG A 146 8.09 15.08 8.31
CA ARG A 146 8.22 15.53 9.71
C ARG A 146 7.07 16.43 10.13
N SER A 147 6.67 17.36 9.26
CA SER A 147 5.55 18.27 9.52
C SER A 147 4.23 17.53 9.66
N TYR A 148 3.97 16.54 8.79
CA TYR A 148 2.79 15.68 8.90
C TYR A 148 2.82 14.88 10.21
N TYR A 149 3.93 14.23 10.53
CA TYR A 149 4.07 13.41 11.73
C TYR A 149 3.90 14.22 13.03
N ALA A 150 4.37 15.47 13.05
CA ALA A 150 4.20 16.38 14.18
C ALA A 150 2.72 16.68 14.51
N LEU A 151 1.80 16.58 13.54
CA LEU A 151 0.36 16.77 13.79
C LEU A 151 -0.24 15.68 14.67
N ARG A 152 0.39 14.48 14.73
CA ARG A 152 -0.09 13.30 15.44
C ARG A 152 -1.56 12.96 15.15
N MET A 153 -2.06 13.40 13.99
CA MET A 153 -3.45 13.22 13.62
C MET A 153 -3.70 11.73 13.31
N PRO A 154 -4.80 11.15 13.81
CA PRO A 154 -5.13 9.77 13.47
C PRO A 154 -5.45 9.67 11.98
N CYS A 155 -5.00 8.58 11.37
CA CYS A 155 -5.37 8.17 10.01
C CYS A 155 -6.91 8.18 9.87
N PRO A 156 -7.47 8.69 8.75
CA PRO A 156 -8.92 8.74 8.54
C PRO A 156 -9.61 7.37 8.63
N PHE A 157 -8.87 6.30 8.33
CA PHE A 157 -9.35 4.93 8.39
C PHE A 157 -9.26 4.31 9.79
N LEU A 158 -8.71 5.01 10.78
CA LEU A 158 -8.64 4.50 12.16
C LEU A 158 -10.02 4.63 12.84
N LYS A 159 -10.48 3.55 13.47
CA LYS A 159 -11.70 3.47 14.28
C LYS A 159 -11.38 2.70 15.55
N ASN A 160 -11.43 3.36 16.71
CA ASN A 160 -11.09 2.75 18.01
C ASN A 160 -9.70 2.09 18.01
N GLU A 161 -8.68 2.79 17.50
CA GLU A 161 -7.31 2.30 17.31
C GLU A 161 -7.19 1.00 16.46
N ALA A 162 -8.23 0.65 15.71
CA ALA A 162 -8.22 -0.42 14.72
C ALA A 162 -8.49 0.13 13.32
N CYS A 163 -7.85 -0.43 12.31
CA CYS A 163 -8.04 -0.01 10.93
C CYS A 163 -9.41 -0.49 10.42
N SER A 164 -10.26 0.44 9.95
CA SER A 164 -11.57 0.12 9.38
C SER A 164 -11.50 -0.45 7.96
N ILE A 165 -10.32 -0.46 7.35
CA ILE A 165 -10.06 -1.02 6.02
C ILE A 165 -9.01 -2.14 6.09
N TYR A 166 -9.02 -2.96 7.16
CA TYR A 166 -7.97 -3.95 7.42
C TYR A 166 -7.61 -4.80 6.19
N GLU A 167 -8.60 -5.34 5.50
CA GLU A 167 -8.44 -6.14 4.27
C GLU A 167 -7.90 -5.34 3.08
N HIS A 168 -8.08 -4.03 3.09
CA HIS A 168 -7.62 -3.12 2.04
C HIS A 168 -6.41 -2.27 2.44
N ARG A 169 -5.72 -2.62 3.54
CA ARG A 169 -4.51 -1.91 3.98
C ARG A 169 -3.48 -1.85 2.83
N PRO A 170 -2.90 -0.67 2.57
CA PRO A 170 -1.74 -0.54 1.70
C PRO A 170 -0.59 -1.44 2.18
N ALA A 171 0.28 -1.84 1.27
CA ALA A 171 1.43 -2.69 1.60
C ALA A 171 2.34 -2.02 2.63
N ALA A 172 2.63 -0.72 2.48
CA ALA A 172 3.39 0.04 3.47
C ALA A 172 2.82 -0.02 4.91
N CYS A 173 1.51 -0.26 5.07
CA CYS A 173 0.88 -0.47 6.39
C CYS A 173 1.02 -1.91 6.92
N ARG A 174 1.20 -2.90 6.04
CA ARG A 174 1.35 -4.34 6.37
C ARG A 174 2.80 -4.67 6.68
N GLU A 175 3.72 -4.06 5.94
CA GLU A 175 5.18 -4.20 6.05
C GLU A 175 5.73 -3.64 7.37
N LEU A 176 5.01 -2.72 8.03
CA LEU A 176 5.52 -2.06 9.23
C LEU A 176 5.25 -2.87 10.51
N ALA A 177 6.33 -3.43 11.06
CA ALA A 177 6.38 -4.03 12.39
C ALA A 177 7.67 -3.65 13.12
N VAL A 178 7.70 -3.79 14.45
CA VAL A 178 8.89 -3.48 15.27
C VAL A 178 9.12 -4.55 16.34
N THR A 179 10.39 -4.73 16.72
CA THR A 179 10.84 -5.60 17.83
C THR A 179 11.21 -4.81 19.09
N SER A 180 11.39 -3.49 18.99
CA SER A 180 11.54 -2.61 20.15
C SER A 180 10.28 -2.59 21.01
N PRO A 181 10.35 -2.33 22.32
CA PRO A 181 9.18 -2.18 23.17
C PRO A 181 8.16 -1.18 22.58
N ALA A 182 6.86 -1.48 22.71
CA ALA A 182 5.80 -0.63 22.16
C ALA A 182 5.83 0.82 22.68
N THR A 183 6.42 1.07 23.86
CA THR A 183 6.62 2.42 24.41
C THR A 183 7.57 3.27 23.55
N ALA A 184 8.53 2.67 22.85
CA ALA A 184 9.41 3.39 21.93
C ALA A 184 8.62 4.02 20.77
N CYS A 185 7.52 3.41 20.34
CA CYS A 185 6.65 3.90 19.28
C CYS A 185 5.87 5.18 19.64
N GLN A 186 5.96 5.69 20.88
CA GLN A 186 5.51 7.05 21.20
C GLN A 186 6.24 8.08 20.34
N ASP A 187 7.50 7.79 20.01
CA ASP A 187 8.23 8.48 18.97
C ASP A 187 8.87 7.51 17.96
N MET A 188 8.15 7.25 16.86
CA MET A 188 8.60 6.51 15.69
C MET A 188 9.83 7.10 14.98
N THR A 189 10.24 8.34 15.28
CA THR A 189 11.49 8.93 14.75
C THR A 189 12.70 8.64 15.65
N SER A 190 12.47 8.06 16.82
CA SER A 190 13.53 7.69 17.75
C SER A 190 14.37 6.55 17.18
N PRO A 191 15.71 6.60 17.30
CA PRO A 191 16.58 5.50 16.91
C PRO A 191 16.39 4.24 17.79
N GLN A 192 15.62 4.35 18.87
CA GLN A 192 15.25 3.20 19.72
C GLN A 192 14.18 2.31 19.09
N VAL A 193 13.52 2.76 18.02
CA VAL A 193 12.54 1.97 17.29
C VAL A 193 13.28 1.00 16.37
N ALA A 194 13.19 -0.28 16.71
CA ALA A 194 13.82 -1.36 15.96
C ALA A 194 12.80 -1.97 15.01
N SER A 195 12.82 -1.55 13.74
CA SER A 195 11.92 -2.06 12.70
C SER A 195 12.26 -3.49 12.30
N VAL A 196 11.22 -4.29 12.04
CA VAL A 196 11.35 -5.56 11.34
C VAL A 196 11.82 -5.28 9.90
N PRO A 197 12.80 -6.01 9.37
CA PRO A 197 13.21 -5.87 7.97
C PRO A 197 12.05 -6.13 7.01
N VAL A 198 12.05 -5.42 5.89
CA VAL A 198 11.05 -5.57 4.82
C VAL A 198 11.79 -6.05 3.58
N ALA A 199 11.58 -7.29 3.17
CA ALA A 199 12.30 -7.88 2.05
C ALA A 199 11.96 -7.20 0.71
N VAL A 200 10.69 -6.81 0.53
CA VAL A 200 10.20 -6.11 -0.66
C VAL A 200 9.21 -5.04 -0.25
N ARG A 201 9.39 -3.82 -0.77
CA ARG A 201 8.40 -2.75 -0.61
C ARG A 201 7.39 -2.81 -1.74
N MET A 202 6.25 -3.46 -1.53
CA MET A 202 5.27 -3.73 -2.59
C MET A 202 4.59 -2.46 -3.09
N SER A 203 4.38 -1.45 -2.23
CA SER A 203 3.90 -0.13 -2.67
C SER A 203 4.86 0.50 -3.68
N THR A 204 6.17 0.33 -3.51
CA THR A 204 7.18 0.82 -4.46
C THR A 204 7.11 0.04 -5.77
N ALA A 205 7.03 -1.30 -5.71
CA ALA A 205 6.89 -2.14 -6.91
C ALA A 205 5.62 -1.78 -7.71
N LEU A 206 4.50 -1.53 -7.02
CA LEU A 206 3.25 -1.07 -7.62
C LEU A 206 3.36 0.32 -8.26
N SER A 207 4.06 1.26 -7.62
CA SER A 207 4.30 2.58 -8.21
C SER A 207 5.19 2.51 -9.45
N LEU A 208 6.20 1.63 -9.47
CA LEU A 208 7.05 1.39 -10.63
C LEU A 208 6.30 0.69 -11.77
N LEU A 209 5.43 -0.28 -11.44
CA LEU A 209 4.55 -0.93 -12.40
C LEU A 209 3.63 0.10 -13.06
N TRP A 210 2.98 0.95 -12.26
CA TRP A 210 2.12 2.00 -12.77
C TRP A 210 2.87 2.91 -13.74
N ALA A 211 4.03 3.42 -13.31
CA ALA A 211 4.90 4.26 -14.11
C ALA A 211 5.23 3.66 -15.49
N GLU A 212 5.56 2.37 -15.54
CA GLU A 212 5.80 1.66 -16.80
C GLU A 212 4.55 1.58 -17.68
N LEU A 213 3.41 1.19 -17.10
CA LEU A 213 2.15 1.00 -17.84
C LEU A 213 1.58 2.30 -18.42
N THR A 214 1.90 3.44 -17.80
CA THR A 214 1.40 4.75 -18.20
C THR A 214 2.44 5.62 -18.91
N GLY A 215 3.70 5.20 -18.97
CA GLY A 215 4.78 6.04 -19.47
C GLY A 215 5.00 7.29 -18.62
N THR A 216 4.74 7.19 -17.31
CA THR A 216 4.92 8.29 -16.34
C THR A 216 6.00 7.92 -15.34
N ILE A 217 6.19 8.76 -14.32
CA ILE A 217 7.04 8.44 -13.17
C ILE A 217 6.23 7.78 -12.03
N PRO A 218 6.91 7.13 -11.06
CA PRO A 218 6.27 6.63 -9.84
C PRO A 218 5.65 7.78 -9.04
N ARG A 219 4.36 7.64 -8.69
CA ARG A 219 3.66 8.60 -7.85
C ARG A 219 3.65 8.16 -6.39
N LEU A 220 3.70 9.14 -5.50
CA LEU A 220 3.53 8.98 -4.06
C LEU A 220 2.25 9.71 -3.65
N ILE A 221 1.19 8.96 -3.36
CA ILE A 221 -0.10 9.54 -2.98
C ILE A 221 -0.24 9.43 -1.46
N PRO A 222 -0.37 10.54 -0.71
CA PRO A 222 -0.67 10.50 0.71
C PRO A 222 -1.97 9.76 0.99
N LEU A 223 -1.93 8.72 1.84
CA LEU A 223 -3.09 7.89 2.17
C LEU A 223 -4.37 8.68 2.54
N PRO A 224 -4.31 9.79 3.33
CA PRO A 224 -5.51 10.58 3.62
C PRO A 224 -6.17 11.21 2.40
N LEU A 225 -5.42 11.41 1.31
CA LEU A 225 -5.89 12.03 0.07
C LEU A 225 -6.21 10.99 -1.01
N ALA A 226 -5.93 9.70 -0.79
CA ALA A 226 -5.92 8.68 -1.83
C ALA A 226 -7.28 8.49 -2.52
N ILE A 227 -8.38 8.52 -1.75
CA ILE A 227 -9.74 8.35 -2.32
C ILE A 227 -10.11 9.54 -3.21
N ASP A 228 -9.91 10.77 -2.73
CA ASP A 228 -10.25 11.96 -3.52
C ASP A 228 -9.29 12.17 -4.70
N TRP A 229 -8.03 11.78 -4.56
CA TRP A 229 -7.09 11.68 -5.67
C TRP A 229 -7.60 10.70 -6.73
N ALA A 230 -8.00 9.49 -6.34
CA ALA A 230 -8.49 8.47 -7.26
C ALA A 230 -9.78 8.89 -8.00
N LYS A 231 -10.69 9.61 -7.32
CA LYS A 231 -11.89 10.20 -7.96
C LYS A 231 -11.53 11.20 -9.06
N ARG A 232 -10.51 12.04 -8.86
CA ARG A 232 -10.03 13.00 -9.88
C ARG A 232 -9.30 12.32 -11.04
N HIS A 233 -8.81 11.11 -10.84
CA HIS A 233 -8.07 10.32 -11.83
C HIS A 233 -8.90 9.14 -12.37
N GLU A 234 -10.23 9.30 -12.47
CA GLU A 234 -11.15 8.25 -12.92
C GLU A 234 -10.80 7.72 -14.32
N ALA A 235 -10.40 8.59 -15.25
CA ALA A 235 -9.98 8.19 -16.59
C ALA A 235 -8.73 7.29 -16.57
N GLU A 236 -7.76 7.59 -15.71
CA GLU A 236 -6.58 6.73 -15.51
C GLU A 236 -6.97 5.40 -14.83
N ARG A 237 -7.83 5.45 -13.81
CA ARG A 237 -8.37 4.29 -13.08
C ARG A 237 -9.12 3.31 -13.98
N ALA A 238 -9.87 3.83 -14.95
CA ALA A 238 -10.70 3.03 -15.85
C ALA A 238 -9.91 2.23 -16.90
N ARG A 239 -8.62 2.55 -17.09
CA ARG A 239 -7.74 1.82 -18.01
C ARG A 239 -7.66 0.34 -17.66
N ARG A 240 -7.47 -0.48 -18.68
CA ARG A 240 -7.41 -1.94 -18.59
C ARG A 240 -6.18 -2.46 -19.34
N TRP A 241 -5.62 -3.56 -18.87
CA TRP A 241 -4.46 -4.24 -19.45
C TRP A 241 -4.72 -5.73 -19.54
N ALA A 242 -4.09 -6.42 -20.48
CA ALA A 242 -4.12 -7.88 -20.53
C ALA A 242 -3.58 -8.43 -19.20
N GLY A 243 -4.34 -9.32 -18.53
CA GLY A 243 -4.01 -9.72 -17.17
C GLY A 243 -2.68 -10.47 -17.07
N THR A 244 -2.32 -11.27 -18.07
CA THR A 244 -1.02 -11.97 -18.14
C THR A 244 0.15 -10.98 -18.27
N GLU A 245 0.04 -9.99 -19.14
CA GLU A 245 1.06 -8.93 -19.29
C GLU A 245 1.20 -8.11 -17.99
N LEU A 246 0.07 -7.72 -17.38
CA LEU A 246 0.05 -6.99 -16.11
C LEU A 246 0.76 -7.80 -15.00
N PHE A 247 0.48 -9.09 -14.95
CA PHE A 247 1.07 -10.03 -13.99
C PHE A 247 2.58 -10.15 -14.17
N GLU A 248 3.05 -10.42 -15.40
CA GLU A 248 4.48 -10.55 -15.71
C GLU A 248 5.25 -9.28 -15.36
N LYS A 249 4.72 -8.11 -15.75
CA LYS A 249 5.33 -6.81 -15.44
C LYS A 249 5.38 -6.55 -13.94
N ALA A 250 4.34 -6.93 -13.20
CA ALA A 250 4.31 -6.77 -11.75
C ALA A 250 5.38 -7.61 -11.06
N LEU A 251 5.50 -8.89 -11.43
CA LEU A 251 6.52 -9.78 -10.88
C LEU A 251 7.94 -9.34 -11.24
N ASP A 252 8.16 -8.83 -12.45
CA ASP A 252 9.44 -8.22 -12.83
C ASP A 252 9.86 -7.09 -11.88
N LYS A 253 8.92 -6.22 -11.44
CA LYS A 253 9.25 -5.17 -10.45
C LYS A 253 9.62 -5.71 -9.09
N VAL A 254 8.89 -6.73 -8.64
CA VAL A 254 9.18 -7.40 -7.36
C VAL A 254 10.56 -8.05 -7.39
N TRP A 255 10.88 -8.81 -8.45
CA TRP A 255 12.18 -9.48 -8.59
C TRP A 255 13.35 -8.51 -8.74
N ARG A 256 13.18 -7.41 -9.48
CA ARG A 256 14.21 -6.36 -9.57
C ARG A 256 14.50 -5.72 -8.22
N TYR A 257 13.47 -5.49 -7.40
CA TYR A 257 13.67 -4.96 -6.05
C TYR A 257 14.51 -5.92 -5.19
N LEU A 258 14.14 -7.21 -5.18
CA LEU A 258 14.88 -8.24 -4.43
C LEU A 258 16.32 -8.42 -4.89
N SER A 259 16.57 -8.38 -6.20
CA SER A 259 17.93 -8.56 -6.71
C SER A 259 18.84 -7.36 -6.39
N GLN A 260 18.29 -6.15 -6.29
CA GLN A 260 19.03 -4.95 -5.89
C GLN A 260 19.32 -4.90 -4.39
N GLU A 261 18.40 -5.38 -3.54
CA GLU A 261 18.63 -5.52 -2.09
C GLU A 261 19.74 -6.53 -1.80
N LYS A 262 19.85 -7.64 -2.54
CA LYS A 262 20.92 -8.65 -2.36
C LYS A 262 22.34 -8.11 -2.62
N VAL A 263 22.48 -6.98 -3.30
CA VAL A 263 23.77 -6.37 -3.66
C VAL A 263 24.19 -5.29 -2.64
N ARG A 264 23.29 -4.87 -1.75
CA ARG A 264 23.53 -3.89 -0.68
C ARG A 264 23.88 -4.57 0.64
#